data_AF-A0A1I1LW56-F1
#
_entry.id   AF-A0A1I1LW56-F1
#
_cell.length_a   1.000
_cell.length_b   1.000
_cell.length_c   1.000
_cell.angle_alpha   90.00
_cell.angle_beta   90.00
_cell.angle_gamma   90.00
#
_symmetry.space_group_name_H-M   'P 1'
#
loop_
_entity.id
_entity.type
_entity.pdbx_description
1 polymer ?
#
loop_
_entity_poly.entity_id
_entity_poly.type
_entity_poly.pdbx_seq_one_letter_code
_entity_poly.pdbx_strand_id
1 'polypeptide(L)'
;MKNKIKELMDFFTIEKRIQSANVLFYIALGIELVLMIVEKSALSVPFESYVFRLTFAITFAALLLIPHDKKEWSIIAVVLLFTFICYRINGKNDLLRFAVFVMSAKNIDLRTTMKGIFYTTLAGFSVIALLSVLNIMGSVSVIADYGREEGTELRYAFGFGHPNTLWGSAFALMLIWLWLYGKKARIWQYLILLAAIVGLYKITVSRTAFAIGIFTFVIAFLARFISRLFEKMWTFIATGIVTPVLCAVFSAWAAGASYIPRYYWDTEYYVFVYKLDAALNNRLHNLYRANNRHAGALETWKLFSDRLSEEYFDMGWVRIFYWYGIIPGVLICLLLIFFIYLCYKHMDIWTLILILAISIYSIVEATFVSVYIGRNFLLPILGVYLGDFWKRKYYVKNC
;
A
#
# COMPACT_ATOMS: atom_id res chain seq x y z
N MET A 1 -28.86 40.92 -1.64
CA MET A 1 -27.66 40.75 -2.49
C MET A 1 -26.36 40.98 -1.70
N LYS A 2 -26.20 42.09 -0.96
CA LYS A 2 -25.04 42.34 -0.07
C LYS A 2 -24.78 41.24 0.98
N ASN A 3 -25.82 40.68 1.63
CA ASN A 3 -25.63 39.60 2.61
C ASN A 3 -25.12 38.29 1.98
N LYS A 4 -25.63 37.90 0.81
CA LYS A 4 -25.13 36.72 0.06
C LYS A 4 -23.69 36.91 -0.42
N ILE A 5 -23.31 38.11 -0.85
CA ILE A 5 -21.93 38.44 -1.24
C ILE A 5 -21.01 38.41 -0.02
N LYS A 6 -21.48 38.91 1.13
CA LYS A 6 -20.73 38.87 2.40
C LYS A 6 -20.54 37.44 2.92
N GLU A 7 -21.58 36.61 2.85
CA GLU A 7 -21.49 35.16 3.15
C GLU A 7 -20.55 34.41 2.20
N LEU A 8 -20.57 34.74 0.90
CA LEU A 8 -19.61 34.20 -0.07
C LEU A 8 -18.18 34.65 0.26
N MET A 9 -17.95 35.93 0.53
CA MET A 9 -16.63 36.44 0.93
C MET A 9 -16.13 35.82 2.24
N ASP A 10 -17.04 35.57 3.19
CA ASP A 10 -16.74 34.87 4.45
C ASP A 10 -16.42 33.39 4.23
N PHE A 11 -17.04 32.71 3.26
CA PHE A 11 -16.71 31.34 2.84
C PHE A 11 -15.30 31.24 2.21
N PHE A 12 -14.84 32.31 1.56
CA PHE A 12 -13.52 32.40 0.95
C PHE A 12 -12.38 32.74 1.91
N THR A 13 -12.65 32.88 3.22
CA THR A 13 -11.57 32.94 4.21
C THR A 13 -10.71 31.69 4.14
N ILE A 14 -9.38 31.86 4.20
CA ILE A 14 -8.41 30.77 4.02
C ILE A 14 -8.68 29.62 5.00
N GLU A 15 -9.04 29.95 6.24
CA GLU A 15 -9.35 28.98 7.29
C GLU A 15 -10.59 28.13 6.96
N LYS A 16 -11.71 28.75 6.56
CA LYS A 16 -12.94 28.01 6.21
C LYS A 16 -12.75 27.14 4.97
N ARG A 17 -11.93 27.57 4.01
CA ARG A 17 -11.55 26.76 2.86
C ARG A 17 -10.77 25.51 3.27
N ILE A 18 -9.78 25.66 4.15
CA ILE A 18 -9.02 24.52 4.69
C ILE A 18 -9.93 23.58 5.49
N GLN A 19 -10.82 24.12 6.33
CA GLN A 19 -11.78 23.33 7.08
C GLN A 19 -12.71 22.52 6.16
N SER A 20 -13.26 23.17 5.13
CA SER A 20 -14.13 22.53 4.14
C SER A 20 -13.40 21.44 3.36
N ALA A 21 -12.16 21.71 2.93
CA ALA A 21 -11.32 20.71 2.27
C ALA A 21 -11.04 19.50 3.15
N ASN A 22 -10.74 19.71 4.44
CA ASN A 22 -10.53 18.63 5.39
C ASN A 22 -11.79 17.78 5.60
N VAL A 23 -12.97 18.40 5.68
CA VAL A 23 -14.25 17.66 5.76
C VAL A 23 -14.45 16.78 4.54
N LEU A 24 -14.27 17.33 3.33
CA LEU A 24 -14.37 16.56 2.08
C LEU A 24 -13.35 15.41 2.05
N PHE A 25 -12.12 15.66 2.48
CA PHE A 25 -11.09 14.63 2.57
C PHE A 25 -11.51 13.49 3.49
N TYR A 26 -12.01 13.78 4.70
CA TYR A 26 -12.43 12.74 5.64
C TYR A 26 -13.68 11.98 5.16
N ILE A 27 -14.59 12.63 4.45
CA ILE A 27 -15.73 11.95 3.81
C ILE A 27 -15.21 10.95 2.77
N ALA A 28 -14.33 11.38 1.87
CA ALA A 28 -13.76 10.51 0.86
C ALA A 28 -12.96 9.35 1.47
N LEU A 29 -12.12 9.63 2.48
CA LEU A 29 -11.37 8.60 3.21
C LEU A 29 -12.31 7.60 3.88
N GLY A 30 -13.39 8.06 4.52
CA GLY A 30 -14.38 7.18 5.14
C GLY A 30 -15.02 6.22 4.13
N ILE A 31 -15.42 6.73 2.95
CA ILE A 31 -15.96 5.93 1.86
C ILE A 31 -14.92 4.91 1.36
N GLU A 32 -13.68 5.32 1.14
CA GLU A 32 -12.59 4.43 0.68
C GLU A 32 -12.25 3.33 1.70
N LEU A 33 -12.33 3.62 3.01
CA LEU A 33 -12.14 2.63 4.07
C LEU A 33 -13.29 1.62 4.11
N VAL A 34 -14.54 2.07 4.04
CA VAL A 34 -15.70 1.19 3.96
C VAL A 34 -15.60 0.29 2.72
N LEU A 35 -15.28 0.88 1.57
CA LEU A 35 -15.14 0.14 0.33
C LEU A 35 -14.03 -0.93 0.41
N MET A 36 -12.89 -0.60 1.02
CA MET A 36 -11.84 -1.59 1.32
C MET A 36 -12.35 -2.71 2.25
N ILE A 37 -13.07 -2.39 3.32
CA ILE A 37 -13.59 -3.40 4.27
C ILE A 37 -14.56 -4.34 3.54
N VAL A 38 -15.47 -3.79 2.73
CA VAL A 38 -16.43 -4.58 1.97
C VAL A 38 -15.71 -5.49 0.97
N GLU A 39 -14.71 -4.99 0.25
CA GLU A 39 -13.94 -5.82 -0.68
C GLU A 39 -13.11 -6.91 0.01
N LYS A 40 -12.69 -6.70 1.26
CA LYS A 40 -12.02 -7.76 2.05
C LYS A 40 -12.98 -8.85 2.53
N SER A 41 -14.28 -8.59 2.52
CA SER A 41 -15.31 -9.52 2.95
C SER A 41 -15.78 -10.42 1.79
N ALA A 42 -16.71 -11.33 2.07
CA ALA A 42 -17.35 -12.16 1.03
C ALA A 42 -18.40 -11.41 0.19
N LEU A 43 -18.59 -10.10 0.41
CA LEU A 43 -19.58 -9.28 -0.31
C LEU A 43 -19.07 -8.85 -1.69
N SER A 44 -19.93 -8.95 -2.69
CA SER A 44 -19.68 -8.38 -4.02
C SER A 44 -20.14 -6.92 -4.08
N VAL A 45 -19.32 -6.05 -4.68
CA VAL A 45 -19.64 -4.63 -4.86
C VAL A 45 -19.92 -4.34 -6.34
N PRO A 46 -21.19 -4.33 -6.79
CA PRO A 46 -21.50 -4.21 -8.22
C PRO A 46 -21.20 -2.84 -8.84
N PHE A 47 -20.96 -1.79 -8.03
CA PHE A 47 -20.80 -0.41 -8.50
C PHE A 47 -19.49 0.26 -8.08
N GLU A 48 -18.43 -0.52 -7.86
CA GLU A 48 -17.12 -0.01 -7.39
C GLU A 48 -16.59 1.17 -8.23
N SER A 49 -16.71 1.11 -9.56
CA SER A 49 -16.25 2.16 -10.47
C SER A 49 -16.93 3.51 -10.24
N TYR A 50 -18.22 3.51 -9.88
CA TYR A 50 -18.96 4.74 -9.58
C TYR A 50 -18.54 5.33 -8.23
N VAL A 51 -18.32 4.48 -7.24
CA VAL A 51 -17.81 4.91 -5.92
C VAL A 51 -16.42 5.55 -6.09
N PHE A 52 -15.54 4.94 -6.90
CA PHE A 52 -14.22 5.49 -7.22
C PHE A 52 -14.28 6.87 -7.90
N ARG A 53 -15.26 7.11 -8.78
CA ARG A 53 -15.46 8.41 -9.42
C ARG A 53 -15.99 9.45 -8.43
N LEU A 54 -16.88 9.03 -7.52
CA LEU A 54 -17.42 9.89 -6.48
C LEU A 54 -16.31 10.34 -5.51
N THR A 55 -15.50 9.41 -5.00
CA THR A 55 -14.40 9.73 -4.09
C THR A 55 -13.33 10.58 -4.79
N PHE A 56 -13.07 10.34 -6.07
CA PHE A 56 -12.23 11.22 -6.90
C PHE A 56 -12.80 12.65 -6.97
N ALA A 57 -14.08 12.82 -7.27
CA ALA A 57 -14.69 14.15 -7.36
C ALA A 57 -14.64 14.90 -6.03
N ILE A 58 -14.89 14.22 -4.91
CA ILE A 58 -14.83 14.79 -3.56
C ILE A 58 -13.38 15.22 -3.22
N THR A 59 -12.39 14.36 -3.48
CA THR A 59 -10.97 14.67 -3.20
C THR A 59 -10.41 15.74 -4.14
N PHE A 60 -10.87 15.76 -5.39
CA PHE A 60 -10.52 16.82 -6.34
C PHE A 60 -11.12 18.16 -5.92
N ALA A 61 -12.37 18.20 -5.46
CA ALA A 61 -12.96 19.40 -4.86
C ALA A 61 -12.17 19.86 -3.62
N ALA A 62 -11.76 18.93 -2.76
CA ALA A 62 -10.91 19.24 -1.60
C ALA A 62 -9.57 19.86 -2.05
N LEU A 63 -8.93 19.32 -3.08
CA LEU A 63 -7.69 19.84 -3.66
C LEU A 63 -7.86 21.30 -4.16
N LEU A 64 -8.95 21.61 -4.86
CA LEU A 64 -9.22 22.97 -5.36
C LEU A 64 -9.44 23.98 -4.22
N LEU A 65 -10.01 23.54 -3.10
CA LEU A 65 -10.26 24.40 -1.94
C LEU A 65 -8.99 24.74 -1.17
N ILE A 66 -7.99 23.87 -1.16
CA ILE A 66 -6.72 24.09 -0.46
C ILE A 66 -5.94 25.24 -1.11
N PRO A 67 -5.35 26.16 -0.33
CA PRO A 67 -4.48 27.19 -0.87
C PRO A 67 -3.15 26.59 -1.37
N HIS A 68 -2.85 26.89 -2.63
CA HIS A 68 -1.64 26.47 -3.34
C HIS A 68 -0.95 27.69 -3.97
N ASP A 69 0.37 27.70 -3.96
CA ASP A 69 1.14 28.71 -4.70
C ASP A 69 1.21 28.38 -6.20
N LYS A 70 1.74 29.30 -7.02
CA LYS A 70 1.84 29.09 -8.48
C LYS A 70 2.75 27.90 -8.84
N LYS A 71 3.76 27.59 -8.02
CA LYS A 71 4.72 26.51 -8.31
C LYS A 71 4.12 25.15 -7.98
N GLU A 72 3.42 25.06 -6.86
CA GLU A 72 2.61 23.92 -6.44
C GLU A 72 1.56 23.61 -7.51
N TRP A 73 0.80 24.61 -7.99
CA TRP A 73 -0.15 24.41 -9.09
C TRP A 73 0.49 23.86 -10.35
N SER A 74 1.68 24.33 -10.71
CA SER A 74 2.42 23.80 -11.87
C SER A 74 2.80 22.32 -11.68
N ILE A 75 3.28 21.94 -10.50
CA ILE A 75 3.63 20.54 -10.18
C ILE A 75 2.36 19.67 -10.17
N ILE A 76 1.29 20.14 -9.54
CA ILE A 76 -0.02 19.47 -9.52
C ILE A 76 -0.48 19.22 -10.96
N ALA A 77 -0.44 20.24 -11.82
CA ALA A 77 -0.84 20.11 -13.23
C ALA A 77 -0.01 19.07 -13.99
N VAL A 78 1.32 19.06 -13.81
CA VAL A 78 2.20 18.07 -14.45
C VAL A 78 1.89 16.64 -13.98
N VAL A 79 1.72 16.44 -12.68
CA VAL A 79 1.41 15.11 -12.12
C VAL A 79 0.01 14.64 -12.55
N LEU A 80 -0.99 15.53 -12.56
CA LEU A 80 -2.33 15.20 -13.04
C LEU A 80 -2.33 14.89 -14.53
N LEU A 81 -1.60 15.64 -15.35
CA LEU A 81 -1.46 15.37 -16.78
C LEU A 81 -0.80 13.99 -17.00
N PHE A 82 0.30 13.71 -16.31
CA PHE A 82 1.00 12.44 -16.42
C PHE A 82 0.10 11.25 -16.03
N THR A 83 -0.55 11.33 -14.87
CA THR A 83 -1.42 10.25 -14.37
C THR A 83 -2.69 10.11 -15.21
N PHE A 84 -3.21 11.20 -15.78
CA PHE A 84 -4.29 11.16 -16.76
C PHE A 84 -3.87 10.47 -18.07
N ILE A 85 -2.68 10.77 -18.59
CA ILE A 85 -2.14 10.08 -19.78
C ILE A 85 -2.02 8.58 -19.50
N CYS A 86 -1.47 8.20 -18.35
CA CYS A 86 -1.40 6.79 -17.94
C CYS A 86 -2.78 6.13 -17.98
N TYR A 87 -3.78 6.76 -17.33
CA TYR A 87 -5.16 6.28 -17.34
C TYR A 87 -5.75 6.15 -18.76
N ARG A 88 -5.47 7.09 -19.67
CA ARG A 88 -5.97 7.02 -21.05
C ARG A 88 -5.41 5.82 -21.81
N ILE A 89 -4.15 5.48 -21.57
CA ILE A 89 -3.44 4.37 -22.21
C ILE A 89 -3.87 3.03 -21.59
N ASN A 90 -3.74 2.86 -20.27
CA ASN A 90 -3.94 1.58 -19.60
C ASN A 90 -5.37 1.33 -19.07
N GLY A 91 -6.24 2.34 -19.07
CA GLY A 91 -7.63 2.23 -18.58
C GLY A 91 -7.78 2.20 -17.06
N LYS A 92 -6.69 2.20 -16.28
CA LYS A 92 -6.69 2.16 -14.82
C LYS A 92 -6.59 3.57 -14.23
N ASN A 93 -7.62 4.01 -13.51
CA ASN A 93 -7.70 5.37 -12.96
C ASN A 93 -7.02 5.53 -11.58
N ASP A 94 -6.42 4.46 -11.04
CA ASP A 94 -5.90 4.42 -9.67
C ASP A 94 -4.79 5.45 -9.44
N LEU A 95 -3.81 5.54 -10.36
CA LEU A 95 -2.69 6.49 -10.22
C LEU A 95 -3.18 7.95 -10.16
N LEU A 96 -4.18 8.28 -10.98
CA LEU A 96 -4.79 9.61 -10.99
C LEU A 96 -5.53 9.88 -9.67
N ARG A 97 -6.29 8.89 -9.18
CA ARG A 97 -6.98 8.97 -7.89
C ARG A 97 -6.01 9.10 -6.72
N PHE A 98 -4.92 8.34 -6.72
CA PHE A 98 -3.88 8.39 -5.69
C PHE A 98 -3.19 9.74 -5.67
N ALA A 99 -2.85 10.30 -6.84
CA ALA A 99 -2.24 11.62 -6.94
C ALA A 99 -3.12 12.71 -6.34
N VAL A 100 -4.40 12.77 -6.73
CA VAL A 100 -5.36 13.76 -6.17
C VAL A 100 -5.55 13.55 -4.66
N PHE A 101 -5.70 12.31 -4.21
CA PHE A 101 -5.86 11.98 -2.80
C PHE A 101 -4.66 12.47 -1.96
N VAL A 102 -3.44 12.16 -2.39
CA VAL A 102 -2.20 12.60 -1.73
C VAL A 102 -2.10 14.12 -1.66
N MET A 103 -2.38 14.82 -2.76
CA MET A 103 -2.31 16.28 -2.78
C MET A 103 -3.38 16.93 -1.91
N SER A 104 -4.56 16.32 -1.80
CA SER A 104 -5.65 16.80 -0.93
C SER A 104 -5.38 16.57 0.57
N ALA A 105 -4.45 15.68 0.92
CA ALA A 105 -4.08 15.40 2.32
C ALA A 105 -3.12 16.44 2.94
N LYS A 106 -2.74 17.51 2.21
CA LYS A 106 -1.72 18.51 2.60
C LYS A 106 -1.82 19.06 4.04
N ASN A 107 -3.04 19.31 4.53
CA ASN A 107 -3.30 20.06 5.77
C ASN A 107 -4.11 19.26 6.81
N ILE A 108 -4.13 17.93 6.70
CA ILE A 108 -4.87 17.08 7.65
C ILE A 108 -4.04 16.84 8.91
N ASP A 109 -4.71 16.57 10.04
CA ASP A 109 -4.02 16.06 11.22
C ASP A 109 -3.70 14.58 11.02
N LEU A 110 -2.43 14.29 10.75
CA LEU A 110 -1.96 12.95 10.44
C LEU A 110 -2.24 11.97 11.58
N ARG A 111 -2.08 12.37 12.84
CA ARG A 111 -2.24 11.46 13.97
C ARG A 111 -3.71 11.06 14.16
N THR A 112 -4.62 12.01 14.04
CA THR A 112 -6.07 11.74 14.09
C THR A 112 -6.50 10.90 12.89
N THR A 113 -6.01 11.21 11.69
CA THR A 113 -6.29 10.44 10.48
C THR A 113 -5.87 8.98 10.62
N MET A 114 -4.63 8.72 11.05
CA MET A 114 -4.11 7.36 11.21
C MET A 114 -4.81 6.57 12.31
N LYS A 115 -5.24 7.23 13.41
CA LYS A 115 -6.13 6.60 14.40
C LYS A 115 -7.49 6.23 13.80
N GLY A 116 -8.08 7.14 13.02
CA GLY A 116 -9.34 6.90 12.31
C GLY A 116 -9.24 5.68 11.40
N ILE A 117 -8.20 5.60 10.57
CA ILE A 117 -7.90 4.44 9.72
C ILE A 117 -7.76 3.17 10.57
N PHE A 118 -6.96 3.21 11.65
CA PHE A 118 -6.73 2.05 12.52
C PHE A 118 -8.03 1.50 13.12
N TYR A 119 -8.80 2.34 13.81
CA TYR A 119 -9.99 1.88 14.53
C TYR A 119 -11.13 1.49 13.58
N THR A 120 -11.29 2.19 12.46
CA THR A 120 -12.29 1.83 11.44
C THR A 120 -11.94 0.48 10.81
N THR A 121 -10.67 0.27 10.48
CA THR A 121 -10.20 -1.00 9.91
C THR A 121 -10.29 -2.14 10.92
N LEU A 122 -9.92 -1.89 12.18
CA LEU A 122 -10.02 -2.88 13.26
C LEU A 122 -11.48 -3.29 13.45
N ALA A 123 -12.39 -2.33 13.59
CA ALA A 123 -13.82 -2.59 13.73
C ALA A 123 -14.37 -3.38 12.52
N GLY A 124 -14.07 -2.93 11.30
CA GLY A 124 -14.52 -3.61 10.08
C GLY A 124 -14.01 -5.05 9.97
N PHE A 125 -12.73 -5.27 10.22
CA PHE A 125 -12.13 -6.61 10.18
C PHE A 125 -12.65 -7.52 11.29
N SER A 126 -12.88 -6.98 12.49
CA SER A 126 -13.54 -7.71 13.57
C SER A 126 -14.97 -8.11 13.22
N VAL A 127 -15.74 -7.24 12.55
CA VAL A 127 -17.08 -7.57 12.06
C VAL A 127 -17.03 -8.69 11.03
N ILE A 128 -16.11 -8.66 10.07
CA ILE A 128 -15.94 -9.74 9.08
C ILE A 128 -15.68 -11.09 9.78
N ALA A 129 -14.71 -11.11 10.70
CA ALA A 129 -14.37 -12.32 11.44
C ALA A 129 -15.53 -12.83 12.29
N LEU A 130 -16.26 -11.94 12.97
CA LEU A 130 -17.40 -12.28 13.80
C LEU A 130 -18.56 -12.85 12.96
N LEU A 131 -18.89 -12.24 11.82
CA LEU A 131 -19.92 -12.76 10.91
C LEU A 131 -19.56 -14.15 10.36
N SER A 132 -18.26 -14.40 10.13
CA SER A 132 -17.79 -15.72 9.71
C SER A 132 -17.92 -16.77 10.81
N VAL A 133 -17.52 -16.45 12.04
CA VAL A 133 -17.64 -17.37 13.19
C VAL A 133 -19.10 -17.66 13.54
N LEU A 134 -19.99 -16.67 13.42
CA LEU A 134 -21.43 -16.84 13.57
C LEU A 134 -22.10 -17.57 12.40
N ASN A 135 -21.33 -17.96 11.38
CA ASN A 135 -21.80 -18.62 10.16
C ASN A 135 -22.86 -17.81 9.40
N ILE A 136 -22.81 -16.47 9.52
CA ILE A 136 -23.68 -15.54 8.80
C ILE A 136 -23.09 -15.25 7.42
N MET A 137 -21.78 -15.01 7.34
CA MET A 137 -21.12 -14.62 6.10
C MET A 137 -19.63 -14.96 6.08
N GLY A 138 -19.18 -15.60 5.00
CA GLY A 138 -17.77 -15.94 4.76
C GLY A 138 -17.30 -17.19 5.51
N SER A 139 -16.45 -17.99 4.87
CA SER A 139 -15.97 -19.25 5.45
C SER A 139 -14.93 -19.03 6.55
N VAL A 140 -15.03 -19.82 7.62
CA VAL A 140 -14.06 -19.81 8.74
C VAL A 140 -12.74 -20.44 8.30
N SER A 141 -12.81 -21.53 7.54
CA SER A 141 -11.66 -22.26 7.01
C SER A 141 -11.80 -22.56 5.53
N VAL A 142 -10.66 -22.71 4.87
CA VAL A 142 -10.53 -23.10 3.47
C VAL A 142 -9.65 -24.35 3.43
N ILE A 143 -10.11 -25.37 2.70
CA ILE A 143 -9.33 -26.57 2.39
C ILE A 143 -8.94 -26.46 0.93
N ALA A 144 -7.65 -26.37 0.65
CA ALA A 144 -7.13 -26.26 -0.70
C ALA A 144 -5.73 -26.88 -0.80
N ASP A 145 -5.37 -27.30 -2.01
CA ASP A 145 -3.98 -27.63 -2.33
C ASP A 145 -3.22 -26.32 -2.60
N TYR A 146 -2.16 -26.11 -1.82
CA TYR A 146 -1.32 -24.91 -1.92
C TYR A 146 0.01 -25.20 -2.63
N GLY A 147 0.10 -26.31 -3.38
CA GLY A 147 1.29 -26.73 -4.11
C GLY A 147 2.43 -27.17 -3.21
N ARG A 148 2.10 -27.80 -2.07
CA ARG A 148 3.05 -28.31 -1.06
C ARG A 148 2.99 -29.83 -1.03
N GLU A 149 4.06 -30.45 -0.53
CA GLU A 149 4.23 -31.91 -0.48
C GLU A 149 3.11 -32.63 0.29
N GLU A 150 2.43 -31.95 1.22
CA GLU A 150 1.36 -32.51 2.07
C GLU A 150 -0.04 -32.51 1.41
N GLY A 151 -0.19 -32.02 0.18
CA GLY A 151 -1.48 -32.00 -0.53
C GLY A 151 -2.46 -30.95 0.00
N THR A 152 -3.72 -31.34 0.23
CA THR A 152 -4.79 -30.42 0.70
C THR A 152 -4.59 -30.05 2.16
N GLU A 153 -4.38 -28.75 2.45
CA GLU A 153 -4.22 -28.24 3.82
C GLU A 153 -5.48 -27.49 4.28
N LEU A 154 -5.88 -27.70 5.54
CA LEU A 154 -6.89 -26.87 6.20
C LEU A 154 -6.24 -25.62 6.76
N ARG A 155 -6.71 -24.44 6.33
CA ARG A 155 -6.23 -23.15 6.81
C ARG A 155 -7.40 -22.24 7.15
N TYR A 156 -7.25 -21.42 8.16
CA TYR A 156 -8.32 -20.52 8.61
C TYR A 156 -8.26 -19.17 7.89
N ALA A 157 -9.42 -18.68 7.48
CA ALA A 157 -9.58 -17.42 6.74
C ALA A 157 -10.55 -16.43 7.43
N PHE A 158 -11.40 -16.88 8.37
CA PHE A 158 -12.31 -16.04 9.15
C PHE A 158 -13.08 -15.01 8.30
N GLY A 159 -13.63 -15.43 7.16
CA GLY A 159 -14.45 -14.58 6.29
C GLY A 159 -13.68 -13.71 5.29
N PHE A 160 -12.35 -13.71 5.31
CA PHE A 160 -11.50 -12.97 4.37
C PHE A 160 -11.28 -13.69 3.02
N GLY A 161 -12.00 -14.79 2.78
CA GLY A 161 -11.94 -15.61 1.57
C GLY A 161 -10.66 -16.46 1.41
N HIS A 162 -9.52 -15.96 1.89
CA HIS A 162 -8.23 -16.66 1.78
C HIS A 162 -7.34 -16.42 3.02
N PRO A 163 -6.59 -17.43 3.51
CA PRO A 163 -5.71 -17.29 4.68
C PRO A 163 -4.64 -16.19 4.55
N ASN A 164 -4.06 -16.01 3.35
CA ASN A 164 -3.10 -14.92 3.12
C ASN A 164 -3.75 -13.54 3.17
N THR A 165 -5.03 -13.43 2.80
CA THR A 165 -5.79 -12.17 2.88
C THR A 165 -6.04 -11.80 4.34
N LEU A 166 -6.39 -12.77 5.18
CA LEU A 166 -6.48 -12.59 6.63
C LEU A 166 -5.13 -12.12 7.20
N TRP A 167 -4.04 -12.80 6.86
CA TRP A 167 -2.71 -12.41 7.31
C TRP A 167 -2.35 -10.97 6.89
N GLY A 168 -2.52 -10.63 5.61
CA GLY A 168 -2.22 -9.29 5.09
C GLY A 168 -3.07 -8.20 5.75
N SER A 169 -4.33 -8.51 6.06
CA SER A 169 -5.25 -7.59 6.75
C SER A 169 -4.82 -7.36 8.21
N ALA A 170 -4.46 -8.42 8.93
CA ALA A 170 -3.91 -8.30 10.27
C ALA A 170 -2.55 -7.59 10.27
N PHE A 171 -1.70 -7.87 9.28
CA PHE A 171 -0.40 -7.22 9.12
C PHE A 171 -0.54 -5.71 8.88
N ALA A 172 -1.50 -5.28 8.06
CA ALA A 172 -1.83 -3.86 7.90
C ALA A 172 -2.20 -3.19 9.24
N LEU A 173 -3.02 -3.84 10.07
CA LEU A 173 -3.34 -3.35 11.42
C LEU A 173 -2.11 -3.26 12.32
N MET A 174 -1.23 -4.28 12.29
CA MET A 174 0.03 -4.26 13.05
C MET A 174 0.93 -3.11 12.63
N LEU A 175 1.06 -2.84 11.33
CA LEU A 175 1.86 -1.74 10.81
C LEU A 175 1.31 -0.38 11.27
N ILE A 176 0.00 -0.17 11.16
CA ILE A 176 -0.62 1.08 11.63
C ILE A 176 -0.47 1.22 13.15
N TRP A 177 -0.62 0.12 13.90
CA TRP A 177 -0.39 0.10 15.35
C TRP A 177 1.06 0.46 15.71
N LEU A 178 2.03 -0.11 15.01
CA LEU A 178 3.45 0.20 15.19
C LEU A 178 3.72 1.69 14.94
N TRP A 179 3.15 2.26 13.88
CA TRP A 179 3.28 3.68 13.59
C TRP A 179 2.66 4.58 14.67
N LEU A 180 1.47 4.23 15.16
CA LEU A 180 0.75 5.02 16.17
C LEU A 180 1.34 4.94 17.58
N TYR A 181 1.74 3.72 17.98
CA TYR A 181 2.00 3.39 19.37
C TYR A 181 3.40 2.80 19.61
N GLY A 182 4.06 2.25 18.58
CA GLY A 182 5.35 1.57 18.71
C GLY A 182 6.42 2.44 19.39
N LYS A 183 6.51 3.73 19.05
CA LYS A 183 7.46 4.67 19.69
C LYS A 183 7.33 4.76 21.20
N LYS A 184 6.12 4.62 21.74
CA LYS A 184 5.83 4.74 23.18
C LYS A 184 5.49 3.41 23.83
N ALA A 185 5.45 2.33 23.06
CA ALA A 185 5.02 1.04 23.54
C ALA A 185 6.00 0.46 24.57
N ARG A 186 5.43 -0.28 25.53
CA ARG A 186 6.17 -1.05 26.55
C ARG A 186 6.48 -2.45 26.02
N ILE A 187 7.45 -3.13 26.64
CA ILE A 187 7.89 -4.46 26.22
C ILE A 187 6.74 -5.47 26.16
N TRP A 188 5.80 -5.45 27.12
CA TRP A 188 4.63 -6.32 27.11
C TRP A 188 3.73 -6.14 25.90
N GLN A 189 3.62 -4.91 25.36
CA GLN A 189 2.85 -4.66 24.13
C GLN A 189 3.55 -5.24 22.90
N TYR A 190 4.89 -5.24 22.87
CA TYR A 190 5.65 -5.97 21.86
C TYR A 190 5.51 -7.48 22.00
N LEU A 191 5.46 -8.02 23.23
CA LEU A 191 5.20 -9.44 23.45
C LEU A 191 3.81 -9.86 22.95
N ILE A 192 2.79 -9.01 23.14
CA ILE A 192 1.45 -9.22 22.56
C ILE A 192 1.52 -9.20 21.03
N LEU A 193 2.25 -8.25 20.43
CA LEU A 193 2.43 -8.19 18.98
C LEU A 193 3.11 -9.46 18.44
N LEU A 194 4.17 -9.93 19.11
CA LEU A 194 4.86 -11.17 18.75
C LEU A 194 3.92 -12.39 18.88
N ALA A 195 3.14 -12.46 19.97
CA ALA A 195 2.14 -13.50 20.17
C ALA A 195 1.08 -13.48 19.07
N ALA A 196 0.65 -12.30 18.61
CA ALA A 196 -0.29 -12.16 17.49
C ALA A 196 0.31 -12.67 16.17
N ILE A 197 1.58 -12.35 15.87
CA ILE A 197 2.30 -12.85 14.69
C ILE A 197 2.39 -14.38 14.72
N VAL A 198 2.82 -14.96 15.84
CA VAL A 198 2.91 -16.42 15.99
C VAL A 198 1.54 -17.10 15.95
N GLY A 199 0.54 -16.51 16.61
CA GLY A 199 -0.83 -17.02 16.65
C GLY A 199 -1.48 -17.04 15.27
N LEU A 200 -1.36 -15.94 14.52
CA LEU A 200 -1.83 -15.90 13.12
C LEU A 200 -1.12 -16.95 12.27
N TYR A 201 0.14 -17.27 12.54
CA TYR A 201 0.91 -18.16 11.65
C TYR A 201 0.43 -19.59 11.84
N LYS A 202 0.13 -19.99 13.07
CA LYS A 202 -0.48 -21.28 13.38
C LYS A 202 -1.84 -21.46 12.70
N ILE A 203 -2.55 -20.35 12.46
CA ILE A 203 -3.91 -20.32 11.92
C ILE A 203 -3.89 -20.28 10.38
N THR A 204 -3.03 -19.46 9.77
CA THR A 204 -3.00 -19.27 8.31
C THR A 204 -1.94 -20.11 7.60
N VAL A 205 -0.94 -20.62 8.32
CA VAL A 205 0.21 -21.39 7.79
C VAL A 205 0.96 -20.63 6.66
N SER A 206 0.93 -19.29 6.71
CA SER A 206 1.54 -18.40 5.72
C SER A 206 3.03 -18.16 6.02
N ARG A 207 3.91 -19.08 5.60
CA ARG A 207 5.36 -19.08 5.93
C ARG A 207 6.09 -17.78 5.56
N THR A 208 5.94 -17.31 4.32
CA THR A 208 6.62 -16.09 3.83
C THR A 208 6.12 -14.85 4.56
N ALA A 209 4.80 -14.77 4.77
CA ALA A 209 4.15 -13.66 5.44
C ALA A 209 4.55 -13.58 6.93
N PHE A 210 4.69 -14.74 7.59
CA PHE A 210 5.24 -14.86 8.95
C PHE A 210 6.68 -14.36 9.04
N ALA A 211 7.55 -14.78 8.11
CA ALA A 211 8.95 -14.32 8.10
C ALA A 211 9.07 -12.80 7.99
N ILE A 212 8.25 -12.17 7.13
CA ILE A 212 8.19 -10.71 6.98
C ILE A 212 7.61 -10.05 8.23
N GLY A 213 6.61 -10.67 8.87
CA GLY A 213 6.06 -10.22 10.14
C GLY A 213 7.11 -10.20 11.26
N ILE A 214 7.88 -11.29 11.41
CA ILE A 214 8.98 -11.39 12.38
C ILE A 214 10.08 -10.38 12.07
N PHE A 215 10.50 -10.26 10.80
CA PHE A 215 11.48 -9.24 10.39
C PHE A 215 11.03 -7.82 10.76
N THR A 216 9.77 -7.49 10.45
CA THR A 216 9.18 -6.19 10.80
C THR A 216 9.15 -5.96 12.30
N PHE A 217 8.76 -6.98 13.07
CA PHE A 217 8.78 -6.95 14.52
C PHE A 217 10.18 -6.68 15.08
N VAL A 218 11.19 -7.42 14.62
CA VAL A 218 12.58 -7.27 15.07
C VAL A 218 13.08 -5.86 14.78
N ILE A 219 12.88 -5.35 13.56
CA ILE A 219 13.28 -3.99 13.22
C ILE A 219 12.57 -2.96 14.10
N ALA A 220 11.25 -3.07 14.28
CA ALA A 220 10.50 -2.13 15.10
C ALA A 220 10.87 -2.19 16.59
N PHE A 221 11.21 -3.37 17.10
CA PHE A 221 11.71 -3.58 18.45
C PHE A 221 13.09 -2.94 18.62
N LEU A 222 14.02 -3.20 17.70
CA LEU A 222 15.36 -2.60 17.72
C LEU A 222 15.29 -1.08 17.56
N ALA A 223 14.42 -0.55 16.70
CA ALA A 223 14.22 0.89 16.54
C ALA A 223 13.69 1.55 17.83
N ARG A 224 12.88 0.84 18.62
CA ARG A 224 12.37 1.32 19.91
C ARG A 224 13.44 1.36 20.99
N PHE A 225 14.23 0.30 21.13
CA PHE A 225 15.17 0.14 22.25
C PHE A 225 16.61 0.58 21.93
N ILE A 226 16.96 0.68 20.64
CA ILE A 226 18.29 1.06 20.15
C ILE A 226 18.14 2.23 19.15
N SER A 227 17.33 3.24 19.48
CA SER A 227 16.97 4.32 18.55
C SER A 227 18.18 5.06 17.97
N ARG A 228 19.27 5.20 18.74
CA ARG A 228 20.52 5.85 18.31
C ARG A 228 21.14 5.24 17.04
N LEU A 229 20.93 3.94 16.83
CA LEU A 229 21.42 3.23 15.65
C LEU A 229 20.55 3.54 14.43
N PHE A 230 19.24 3.75 14.65
CA PHE A 230 18.25 3.99 13.60
C PHE A 230 18.15 5.47 13.18
N GLU A 231 18.49 6.40 14.07
CA GLU A 231 18.50 7.85 13.82
C GLU A 231 19.77 8.31 13.08
N LYS A 232 20.25 7.51 12.13
CA LYS A 232 21.47 7.77 11.36
C LYS A 232 21.18 7.75 9.87
N MET A 233 21.91 8.53 9.09
CA MET A 233 21.72 8.62 7.63
C MET A 233 21.77 7.26 6.93
N TRP A 234 22.61 6.33 7.39
CA TRP A 234 22.77 5.02 6.76
C TRP A 234 21.48 4.17 6.81
N THR A 235 20.59 4.36 7.79
CA THR A 235 19.32 3.59 7.84
C THR A 235 18.36 4.01 6.74
N PHE A 236 18.32 5.31 6.43
CA PHE A 236 17.54 5.85 5.32
C PHE A 236 18.13 5.41 3.98
N ILE A 237 19.47 5.42 3.83
CA ILE A 237 20.14 4.93 2.63
C ILE A 237 19.90 3.44 2.43
N ALA A 238 20.10 2.63 3.48
CA ALA A 238 19.85 1.19 3.45
C ALA A 238 18.39 0.89 3.08
N THR A 239 17.45 1.64 3.67
CA THR A 239 16.03 1.51 3.29
C THR A 239 15.82 1.90 1.83
N GLY A 240 16.43 2.96 1.31
CA GLY A 240 16.35 3.36 -0.10
C GLY A 240 16.90 2.33 -1.08
N ILE A 241 17.98 1.63 -0.69
CA ILE A 241 18.57 0.54 -1.48
C ILE A 241 17.66 -0.68 -1.45
N VAL A 242 17.22 -1.11 -0.27
CA VAL A 242 16.32 -2.27 -0.14
C VAL A 242 14.97 -1.98 -0.80
N THR A 243 14.44 -0.78 -0.56
CA THR A 243 13.15 -0.27 -1.01
C THR A 243 13.33 1.11 -1.64
N PRO A 244 13.13 1.28 -2.95
CA PRO A 244 12.52 0.33 -3.89
C PRO A 244 13.53 -0.49 -4.71
N VAL A 245 14.83 -0.17 -4.69
CA VAL A 245 15.78 -0.63 -5.73
C VAL A 245 15.90 -2.15 -5.78
N LEU A 246 16.28 -2.80 -4.69
CA LEU A 246 16.42 -4.26 -4.66
C LEU A 246 15.08 -4.98 -4.90
N CYS A 247 13.97 -4.45 -4.38
CA CYS A 247 12.64 -5.02 -4.63
C CYS A 247 12.26 -4.99 -6.13
N ALA A 248 12.51 -3.87 -6.81
CA ALA A 248 12.25 -3.71 -8.23
C ALA A 248 13.18 -4.60 -9.07
N VAL A 249 14.48 -4.63 -8.76
CA VAL A 249 15.46 -5.48 -9.44
C VAL A 249 15.13 -6.96 -9.27
N PHE A 250 14.82 -7.38 -8.05
CA PHE A 250 14.38 -8.76 -7.77
C PHE A 250 13.13 -9.12 -8.58
N SER A 251 12.19 -8.20 -8.71
CA SER A 251 10.94 -8.43 -9.44
C SER A 251 11.14 -8.49 -10.95
N ALA A 252 12.02 -7.67 -11.51
CA ALA A 252 12.40 -7.73 -12.92
C ALA A 252 13.16 -9.03 -13.23
N TRP A 253 14.10 -9.42 -12.36
CA TRP A 253 14.77 -10.72 -12.45
C TRP A 253 13.77 -11.87 -12.35
N ALA A 254 12.83 -11.79 -11.41
CA ALA A 254 11.81 -12.81 -11.21
C ALA A 254 10.92 -13.00 -12.44
N ALA A 255 10.46 -11.89 -13.04
CA ALA A 255 9.71 -11.90 -14.28
C ALA A 255 10.54 -12.47 -15.45
N GLY A 256 11.84 -12.17 -15.50
CA GLY A 256 12.77 -12.69 -16.52
C GLY A 256 13.10 -14.17 -16.33
N ALA A 257 13.14 -14.68 -15.09
CA ALA A 257 13.42 -16.08 -14.79
C ALA A 257 12.16 -16.98 -14.88
N SER A 258 10.97 -16.38 -14.94
CA SER A 258 9.69 -17.10 -14.85
C SER A 258 9.45 -18.14 -15.97
N TYR A 259 10.03 -17.95 -17.15
CA TYR A 259 9.88 -18.88 -18.29
C TYR A 259 10.61 -20.22 -18.08
N ILE A 260 11.61 -20.26 -17.19
CA ILE A 260 12.46 -21.45 -16.98
C ILE A 260 11.58 -22.67 -16.68
N PRO A 261 11.76 -23.82 -17.36
CA PRO A 261 10.91 -25.00 -17.15
C PRO A 261 11.06 -25.61 -15.76
N ARG A 262 9.94 -26.05 -15.18
CA ARG A 262 9.97 -26.84 -13.93
C ARG A 262 10.63 -28.18 -14.18
N TYR A 263 11.36 -28.68 -13.19
CA TYR A 263 12.01 -29.99 -13.22
C TYR A 263 13.10 -30.15 -14.29
N TYR A 264 13.59 -29.02 -14.82
CA TYR A 264 14.72 -28.98 -15.74
C TYR A 264 15.99 -28.67 -14.95
N TRP A 265 16.82 -29.68 -14.69
CA TRP A 265 17.93 -29.62 -13.73
C TRP A 265 19.32 -29.60 -14.39
N ASP A 266 19.39 -29.24 -15.66
CA ASP A 266 20.62 -29.29 -16.46
C ASP A 266 21.68 -28.26 -16.01
N THR A 267 21.27 -27.18 -15.33
CA THR A 267 22.20 -26.13 -14.87
C THR A 267 22.00 -25.80 -13.40
N GLU A 268 23.10 -25.45 -12.70
CA GLU A 268 23.05 -24.98 -11.31
C GLU A 268 22.11 -23.77 -11.15
N TYR A 269 22.05 -22.91 -12.16
CA TYR A 269 21.15 -21.76 -12.19
C TYR A 269 19.67 -22.18 -12.16
N TYR A 270 19.26 -23.19 -12.92
CA TYR A 270 17.88 -23.65 -12.90
C TYR A 270 17.52 -24.34 -11.58
N VAL A 271 18.47 -25.08 -11.01
CA VAL A 271 18.30 -25.67 -9.67
C VAL A 271 18.12 -24.57 -8.61
N PHE A 272 18.90 -23.48 -8.69
CA PHE A 272 18.74 -22.32 -7.83
C PHE A 272 17.35 -21.67 -7.97
N VAL A 273 16.92 -21.39 -9.21
CA VAL A 273 15.61 -20.79 -9.50
C VAL A 273 14.47 -21.66 -8.97
N TYR A 274 14.53 -22.97 -9.18
CA TYR A 274 13.55 -23.92 -8.68
C TYR A 274 13.48 -23.93 -7.15
N LYS A 275 14.62 -23.99 -6.46
CA LYS A 275 14.66 -23.96 -4.98
C LYS A 275 14.10 -22.66 -4.42
N LEU A 276 14.41 -21.53 -5.06
CA LEU A 276 13.85 -20.25 -4.66
C LEU A 276 12.33 -20.20 -4.89
N ASP A 277 11.85 -20.69 -6.03
CA ASP A 277 10.42 -20.68 -6.31
C ASP A 277 9.63 -21.59 -5.36
N ALA A 278 10.19 -22.76 -5.01
CA ALA A 278 9.63 -23.62 -3.97
C ALA A 278 9.50 -22.87 -2.62
N ALA A 279 10.52 -22.09 -2.24
CA ALA A 279 10.45 -21.24 -1.05
C ALA A 279 9.39 -20.11 -1.16
N LEU A 280 9.09 -19.66 -2.37
CA LEU A 280 8.08 -18.65 -2.67
C LEU A 280 6.67 -19.23 -2.93
N ASN A 281 6.46 -20.54 -2.73
CA ASN A 281 5.22 -21.26 -3.06
C ASN A 281 4.81 -21.08 -4.53
N ASN A 282 5.73 -21.33 -5.46
CA ASN A 282 5.49 -21.36 -6.90
C ASN A 282 5.16 -20.00 -7.56
N ARG A 283 5.26 -18.88 -6.83
CA ARG A 283 4.88 -17.56 -7.33
C ARG A 283 5.70 -17.10 -8.54
N LEU A 284 6.97 -17.51 -8.64
CA LEU A 284 7.86 -17.17 -9.75
C LEU A 284 7.40 -17.81 -11.05
N HIS A 285 7.23 -19.14 -11.06
CA HIS A 285 6.80 -19.85 -12.28
C HIS A 285 5.35 -19.51 -12.64
N ASN A 286 4.51 -19.15 -11.66
CA ASN A 286 3.14 -18.69 -11.89
C ASN A 286 3.08 -17.38 -12.70
N LEU A 287 4.11 -16.53 -12.65
CA LEU A 287 4.18 -15.32 -13.50
C LEU A 287 4.09 -15.67 -14.99
N TYR A 288 4.74 -16.76 -15.41
CA TYR A 288 4.69 -17.24 -16.78
C TYR A 288 3.50 -18.19 -17.00
N ARG A 289 3.22 -19.09 -16.05
CA ARG A 289 2.34 -20.26 -16.30
C ARG A 289 0.90 -20.11 -15.83
N ALA A 290 0.57 -19.08 -15.04
CA ALA A 290 -0.80 -18.93 -14.55
C ALA A 290 -1.81 -18.61 -15.66
N ASN A 291 -1.35 -18.07 -16.80
CA ASN A 291 -2.20 -17.82 -17.94
C ASN A 291 -1.45 -18.01 -19.27
N ASN A 292 -2.23 -18.21 -20.34
CA ASN A 292 -1.73 -18.44 -21.70
C ASN A 292 -1.03 -17.20 -22.31
N ARG A 293 -1.16 -16.04 -21.68
CA ARG A 293 -0.54 -14.79 -22.14
C ARG A 293 0.81 -14.53 -21.49
N HIS A 294 1.25 -15.41 -20.59
CA HIS A 294 2.48 -15.24 -19.81
C HIS A 294 2.56 -13.87 -19.13
N ALA A 295 1.42 -13.40 -18.62
CA ALA A 295 1.22 -12.00 -18.28
C ALA A 295 2.21 -11.45 -17.24
N GLY A 296 2.73 -12.28 -16.33
CA GLY A 296 3.71 -11.84 -15.33
C GLY A 296 5.16 -11.89 -15.82
N ALA A 297 5.42 -12.43 -17.00
CA ALA A 297 6.76 -12.57 -17.58
C ALA A 297 7.31 -11.24 -18.10
N LEU A 298 8.63 -11.12 -18.19
CA LEU A 298 9.27 -9.86 -18.61
C LEU A 298 8.90 -9.45 -20.05
N GLU A 299 8.63 -10.42 -20.93
CA GLU A 299 8.28 -10.19 -22.34
C GLU A 299 6.94 -9.47 -22.54
N THR A 300 6.06 -9.50 -21.55
CA THR A 300 4.74 -8.84 -21.62
C THR A 300 4.77 -7.42 -21.06
N TRP A 301 5.88 -7.01 -20.43
CA TRP A 301 6.02 -5.68 -19.85
C TRP A 301 6.20 -4.63 -20.95
N LYS A 302 5.51 -3.50 -20.80
CA LYS A 302 5.52 -2.39 -21.76
C LYS A 302 6.00 -1.11 -21.08
N LEU A 303 6.51 -0.16 -21.86
CA LEU A 303 6.94 1.15 -21.35
C LEU A 303 5.79 1.88 -20.63
N PHE A 304 4.67 1.97 -21.32
CA PHE A 304 3.36 2.24 -20.74
C PHE A 304 2.51 0.97 -20.95
N SER A 305 1.86 0.50 -19.89
CA SER A 305 0.99 -0.67 -19.98
C SER A 305 -0.25 -0.37 -20.84
N ASP A 306 -1.06 -1.39 -21.11
CA ASP A 306 -2.27 -1.31 -21.92
C ASP A 306 -3.52 -1.78 -21.16
N ARG A 307 -4.68 -1.63 -21.80
CA ARG A 307 -5.97 -2.08 -21.24
C ARG A 307 -6.12 -3.59 -21.15
N LEU A 308 -5.25 -4.36 -21.80
CA LEU A 308 -5.31 -5.81 -21.76
C LEU A 308 -4.53 -6.37 -20.57
N SER A 309 -3.85 -5.52 -19.80
CA SER A 309 -2.98 -5.88 -18.68
C SER A 309 -3.75 -5.91 -17.34
N GLU A 310 -4.75 -6.79 -17.26
CA GLU A 310 -5.68 -6.86 -16.13
C GLU A 310 -5.35 -7.97 -15.11
N GLU A 311 -4.43 -8.87 -15.46
CA GLU A 311 -4.09 -10.05 -14.68
C GLU A 311 -3.54 -9.70 -13.29
N TYR A 312 -3.98 -10.45 -12.27
CA TYR A 312 -3.58 -10.26 -10.89
C TYR A 312 -2.47 -11.23 -10.52
N PHE A 313 -1.31 -10.70 -10.11
CA PHE A 313 -0.22 -11.51 -9.55
C PHE A 313 -0.05 -11.28 -8.08
N ASP A 314 0.32 -12.32 -7.38
CA ASP A 314 0.72 -12.25 -5.98
C ASP A 314 1.93 -11.35 -5.75
N MET A 315 2.88 -11.31 -6.69
CA MET A 315 4.06 -10.45 -6.60
C MET A 315 3.67 -9.01 -6.93
N GLY A 316 3.47 -8.19 -5.91
CA GLY A 316 3.01 -6.80 -6.02
C GLY A 316 3.91 -5.91 -6.87
N TRP A 317 5.23 -6.03 -6.75
CA TRP A 317 6.16 -5.26 -7.58
C TRP A 317 6.07 -5.62 -9.07
N VAL A 318 5.95 -6.91 -9.41
CA VAL A 318 5.69 -7.35 -10.79
C VAL A 318 4.36 -6.77 -11.28
N ARG A 319 3.33 -6.78 -10.43
CA ARG A 319 2.04 -6.17 -10.72
C ARG A 319 2.13 -4.67 -11.01
N ILE A 320 2.96 -3.90 -10.31
CA ILE A 320 3.17 -2.47 -10.61
C ILE A 320 3.68 -2.27 -12.04
N PHE A 321 4.75 -3.00 -12.41
CA PHE A 321 5.35 -2.87 -13.74
C PHE A 321 4.44 -3.40 -14.84
N TYR A 322 3.71 -4.48 -14.58
CA TYR A 322 2.76 -5.03 -15.55
C TYR A 322 1.53 -4.14 -15.74
N TRP A 323 0.88 -3.66 -14.66
CA TRP A 323 -0.36 -2.88 -14.75
C TRP A 323 -0.15 -1.45 -15.25
N TYR A 324 0.96 -0.83 -14.88
CA TYR A 324 1.17 0.59 -15.18
C TYR A 324 2.23 0.79 -16.27
N GLY A 325 3.20 -0.11 -16.36
CA GLY A 325 4.31 -0.06 -17.31
C GLY A 325 5.62 0.32 -16.62
N ILE A 326 6.71 0.14 -17.37
CA ILE A 326 8.07 0.41 -16.90
C ILE A 326 8.24 1.88 -16.49
N ILE A 327 7.73 2.83 -17.27
CA ILE A 327 7.89 4.27 -16.99
C ILE A 327 7.14 4.65 -15.70
N PRO A 328 5.83 4.37 -15.52
CA PRO A 328 5.16 4.61 -14.25
C PRO A 328 5.79 3.85 -13.07
N GLY A 329 6.23 2.60 -13.27
CA GLY A 329 6.88 1.82 -12.22
C GLY A 329 8.19 2.44 -11.74
N VAL A 330 9.04 2.92 -12.65
CA VAL A 330 10.27 3.65 -12.31
C VAL A 330 9.95 4.97 -11.59
N LEU A 331 8.92 5.69 -12.02
CA LEU A 331 8.49 6.92 -11.34
C LEU A 331 7.97 6.66 -9.92
N ILE A 332 7.26 5.55 -9.69
CA ILE A 332 6.86 5.12 -8.34
C ILE A 332 8.10 4.81 -7.50
N CYS A 333 9.13 4.17 -8.07
CA CYS A 333 10.39 3.96 -7.36
C CYS A 333 11.05 5.28 -6.98
N LEU A 334 11.15 6.24 -7.91
CA LEU A 334 11.69 7.57 -7.62
C LEU A 334 10.87 8.31 -6.56
N LEU A 335 9.54 8.17 -6.58
CA LEU A 335 8.65 8.74 -5.56
C LEU A 335 8.90 8.11 -4.18
N LEU A 336 9.13 6.80 -4.10
CA LEU A 336 9.48 6.14 -2.84
C LEU A 336 10.84 6.58 -2.31
N ILE A 337 11.84 6.74 -3.18
CA ILE A 337 13.15 7.31 -2.79
C ILE A 337 12.96 8.73 -2.26
N PHE A 338 12.15 9.55 -2.93
CA PHE A 338 11.83 10.89 -2.47
C PHE A 338 11.08 10.87 -1.14
N PHE A 339 10.15 9.94 -0.93
CA PHE A 339 9.42 9.79 0.33
C PHE A 339 10.35 9.38 1.48
N ILE A 340 11.32 8.50 1.23
CA ILE A 340 12.37 8.15 2.20
C ILE A 340 13.24 9.38 2.54
N TYR A 341 13.56 10.20 1.54
CA TYR A 341 14.24 11.47 1.78
C TYR A 341 13.42 12.44 2.65
N LEU A 342 12.10 12.51 2.45
CA LEU A 342 11.22 13.28 3.33
C LEU A 342 11.24 12.69 4.76
N CYS A 343 11.19 11.37 4.91
CA CYS A 343 11.34 10.71 6.22
C CYS A 343 12.67 11.09 6.90
N TYR A 344 13.77 11.17 6.15
CA TYR A 344 15.06 11.64 6.67
C TYR A 344 14.99 13.09 7.15
N LYS A 345 14.34 13.99 6.40
CA LYS A 345 14.15 15.41 6.81
C LYS A 345 13.30 15.58 8.07
N HIS A 346 12.40 14.64 8.33
CA HIS A 346 11.57 14.61 9.54
C HIS A 346 12.16 13.72 10.65
N MET A 347 13.25 12.99 10.39
CA MET A 347 13.80 11.94 11.24
C MET A 347 12.72 10.93 11.72
N ASP A 348 11.77 10.61 10.84
CA ASP A 348 10.68 9.68 11.16
C ASP A 348 11.02 8.24 10.74
N ILE A 349 11.55 7.50 11.71
CA ILE A 349 11.89 6.08 11.57
C ILE A 349 10.64 5.20 11.49
N TRP A 350 9.52 5.62 12.09
CA TRP A 350 8.31 4.78 12.12
C TRP A 350 7.68 4.70 10.74
N THR A 351 7.61 5.83 10.03
CA THR A 351 7.20 5.84 8.62
C THR A 351 8.18 5.04 7.74
N LEU A 352 9.49 5.11 8.03
CA LEU A 352 10.52 4.34 7.32
C LEU A 352 10.32 2.82 7.45
N ILE A 353 10.01 2.34 8.67
CA ILE A 353 9.72 0.92 8.94
C ILE A 353 8.51 0.45 8.13
N LEU A 354 7.46 1.28 8.05
CA LEU A 354 6.26 0.97 7.25
C LEU A 354 6.60 0.82 5.77
N ILE A 355 7.36 1.78 5.21
CA ILE A 355 7.79 1.74 3.80
C ILE A 355 8.58 0.46 3.50
N LEU A 356 9.55 0.14 4.35
CA LEU A 356 10.37 -1.07 4.24
C LEU A 356 9.53 -2.35 4.30
N ALA A 357 8.68 -2.45 5.33
CA ALA A 357 7.86 -3.63 5.57
C ALA A 357 6.85 -3.88 4.44
N ILE A 358 6.14 -2.84 3.99
CA ILE A 358 5.16 -2.93 2.88
C ILE A 358 5.85 -3.32 1.58
N SER A 359 7.04 -2.79 1.34
CA SER A 359 7.77 -3.04 0.09
C SER A 359 8.33 -4.45 0.03
N ILE A 360 8.90 -4.96 1.12
CA ILE A 360 9.33 -6.36 1.21
C ILE A 360 8.11 -7.30 1.14
N TYR A 361 7.02 -6.97 1.82
CA TYR A 361 5.76 -7.72 1.73
C TYR A 361 5.23 -7.79 0.30
N SER A 362 5.36 -6.69 -0.45
CA SER A 362 4.93 -6.59 -1.84
C SER A 362 5.78 -7.39 -2.83
N ILE A 363 6.90 -7.99 -2.41
CA ILE A 363 7.62 -8.98 -3.21
C ILE A 363 6.81 -10.27 -3.33
N VAL A 364 6.14 -10.68 -2.23
CA VAL A 364 5.44 -11.96 -2.15
C VAL A 364 3.93 -11.83 -2.20
N GLU A 365 3.37 -10.67 -1.83
CA GLU A 365 1.93 -10.47 -1.68
C GLU A 365 1.50 -9.08 -2.15
N ALA A 366 0.58 -9.00 -3.09
CA ALA A 366 0.13 -7.75 -3.70
C ALA A 366 -0.99 -7.07 -2.91
N THR A 367 -1.03 -7.27 -1.58
CA THR A 367 -2.06 -6.70 -0.71
C THR A 367 -2.10 -5.17 -0.78
N PHE A 368 -0.93 -4.52 -0.89
CA PHE A 368 -0.81 -3.07 -0.93
C PHE A 368 -0.82 -2.51 -2.37
N VAL A 369 -0.57 -3.36 -3.39
CA VAL A 369 -0.68 -2.99 -4.81
C VAL A 369 -2.09 -3.27 -5.29
N SER A 370 -2.96 -2.27 -5.11
CA SER A 370 -4.39 -2.41 -5.24
C SER A 370 -5.04 -1.15 -5.79
N VAL A 371 -6.22 -1.29 -6.40
CA VAL A 371 -7.08 -0.17 -6.87
C VAL A 371 -7.77 0.62 -5.73
N TYR A 372 -7.72 0.08 -4.50
CA TYR A 372 -8.41 0.63 -3.33
C TYR A 372 -7.47 1.56 -2.54
N ILE A 373 -7.85 2.84 -2.40
CA ILE A 373 -7.07 3.82 -1.62
C ILE A 373 -6.96 3.39 -0.16
N GLY A 374 -8.04 2.83 0.40
CA GLY A 374 -8.11 2.41 1.80
C GLY A 374 -7.01 1.42 2.22
N ARG A 375 -6.46 0.64 1.28
CA ARG A 375 -5.35 -0.30 1.54
C ARG A 375 -3.99 0.41 1.70
N ASN A 376 -3.87 1.65 1.26
CA ASN A 376 -2.63 2.40 1.17
C ASN A 376 -2.57 3.54 2.19
N PHE A 377 -2.46 3.19 3.47
CA PHE A 377 -2.36 4.15 4.58
C PHE A 377 -1.05 4.97 4.61
N LEU A 378 -0.11 4.72 3.68
CA LEU A 378 1.04 5.60 3.44
C LEU A 378 0.67 6.88 2.67
N LEU A 379 -0.44 6.89 1.90
CA LEU A 379 -0.83 8.04 1.07
C LEU A 379 -1.13 9.31 1.89
N PRO A 380 -1.88 9.25 3.03
CA PRO A 380 -2.04 10.41 3.90
C PRO A 380 -0.72 10.95 4.45
N ILE A 381 0.22 10.06 4.83
CA ILE A 381 1.54 10.45 5.36
C ILE A 381 2.33 11.20 4.28
N LEU A 382 2.39 10.65 3.07
CA LEU A 382 3.05 11.29 1.93
C LEU A 382 2.46 12.68 1.65
N GLY A 383 1.13 12.81 1.67
CA GLY A 383 0.46 14.08 1.41
C GLY A 383 0.80 15.18 2.42
N VAL A 384 0.80 14.85 3.71
CA VAL A 384 1.22 15.78 4.77
C VAL A 384 2.70 16.16 4.61
N TYR A 385 3.57 15.20 4.33
CA TYR A 385 5.02 15.46 4.18
C TYR A 385 5.33 16.32 2.96
N LEU A 386 4.63 16.13 1.85
CA LEU A 386 4.71 17.00 0.67
C LEU A 386 4.24 18.43 1.02
N GLY A 387 3.17 18.54 1.80
CA GLY A 387 2.67 19.81 2.30
C GLY A 387 3.68 20.57 3.14
N ASP A 388 4.32 19.90 4.08
CA ASP A 388 5.36 20.47 4.93
C ASP A 388 6.61 20.87 4.13
N PHE A 389 7.01 20.05 3.14
CA PHE A 389 8.12 20.35 2.24
C PHE A 389 7.87 21.65 1.46
N TRP A 390 6.66 21.85 0.93
CA TRP A 390 6.31 23.08 0.22
C TRP A 390 6.21 24.30 1.16
N LYS A 391 5.62 24.14 2.35
CA LYS A 391 5.57 25.22 3.37
C LYS A 391 6.97 25.69 3.77
N ARG A 392 7.93 24.79 3.99
CA ARG A 392 9.31 25.16 4.34
C ARG A 392 9.99 26.00 3.25
N LYS A 393 9.69 25.76 1.97
CA LYS A 393 10.24 26.54 0.85
C LYS A 393 9.68 27.97 0.78
N TYR A 394 8.48 28.19 1.33
CA TYR A 394 7.84 29.51 1.38
C TYR A 394 8.50 30.42 2.43
N TYR A 395 8.81 29.89 3.63
CA TYR A 395 9.47 30.67 4.68
C TYR A 395 10.94 30.98 4.38
N VAL A 396 11.67 30.06 3.74
CA VAL A 396 13.09 30.29 3.34
C VAL A 396 13.23 31.31 2.19
N LYS A 397 12.15 31.62 1.46
CA LYS A 397 12.16 32.63 0.39
C LYS A 397 11.75 34.03 0.84
N ASN A 398 11.18 34.16 2.04
CA ASN A 398 10.65 35.40 2.59
C ASN A 398 11.45 35.87 3.84
N CYS A 399 12.58 35.22 4.13
CA CYS A 399 13.70 35.72 4.93
C CYS A 399 14.88 35.91 4.00
#